data_AF-A0A9E3LJK4-F1
#
_entry.id   AF-A0A9E3LJK4-F1
#
_cell.length_a   1.000
_cell.length_b   1.000
_cell.length_c   1.000
_cell.angle_alpha   90.00
_cell.angle_beta   90.00
_cell.angle_gamma   90.00
#
_symmetry.space_group_name_H-M   'P 1'
#
loop_
_entity.id
_entity.type
_entity.pdbx_description
1 polymer ?
#
loop_
_entity_poly.entity_id
_entity_poly.type
_entity_poly.pdbx_seq_one_letter_code
_entity_poly.pdbx_strand_id
1 'polypeptide(L)'
;MTLVLCLLLQAYWLVLFLHVIFSWVPRPPEPILPVVHGVRALVEPLAAPLRRTIPPLRLGGIGLDLSIIVLFLAIWILQIALCR
;
A
#
# COMPACT_ATOMS: atom_id res chain seq x y z
N MET A 1 -11.93 -14.02 -17.63
CA MET A 1 -12.35 -13.79 -16.24
C MET A 1 -11.14 -13.50 -15.34
N THR A 2 -10.05 -14.26 -15.46
CA THR A 2 -8.75 -13.99 -14.79
C THR A 2 -8.14 -12.62 -15.15
N LEU A 3 -8.30 -12.15 -16.39
CA LEU A 3 -7.81 -10.81 -16.81
C LEU A 3 -8.28 -9.66 -15.92
N VAL A 4 -9.57 -9.64 -15.54
CA VAL A 4 -10.14 -8.59 -14.69
C VAL A 4 -9.52 -8.63 -13.29
N LEU A 5 -9.35 -9.84 -12.74
CA LEU A 5 -8.72 -10.05 -11.44
C LEU A 5 -7.26 -9.59 -11.45
N CYS A 6 -6.51 -9.91 -12.51
CA CYS A 6 -5.12 -9.49 -12.68
C CYS A 6 -4.99 -7.98 -12.76
N LEU A 7 -5.89 -7.33 -13.51
CA LEU A 7 -5.91 -5.88 -13.63
C LEU A 7 -6.23 -5.20 -12.30
N LEU A 8 -7.16 -5.76 -11.51
CA LEU A 8 -7.47 -5.27 -10.16
C LEU A 8 -6.28 -5.44 -9.20
N LEU A 9 -5.62 -6.60 -9.19
CA LEU A 9 -4.43 -6.83 -8.38
C LEU A 9 -3.30 -5.87 -8.77
N GLN A 10 -3.12 -5.60 -10.06
CA GLN A 10 -2.12 -4.65 -10.54
C GLN A 10 -2.46 -3.21 -10.18
N ALA A 11 -3.72 -2.80 -10.29
CA ALA A 11 -4.19 -1.50 -9.85
C ALA A 11 -3.96 -1.33 -8.33
N TYR A 12 -4.26 -2.35 -7.54
CA TYR A 12 -4.04 -2.30 -6.08
C TYR A 12 -2.55 -2.25 -5.72
N TRP A 13 -1.69 -2.96 -6.46
CA TRP A 13 -0.23 -2.84 -6.33
C TRP A 13 0.24 -1.40 -6.58
N LEU A 14 -0.30 -0.72 -7.59
CA LEU A 14 -0.01 0.68 -7.88
C LEU A 14 -0.45 1.62 -6.74
N VAL A 15 -1.62 1.36 -6.14
CA VAL A 15 -2.10 2.12 -4.96
C VAL A 15 -1.14 2.00 -3.78
N LEU A 16 -0.65 0.79 -3.48
CA LEU A 16 0.37 0.61 -2.44
C LEU A 16 1.66 1.36 -2.77
N PHE A 17 2.05 1.40 -4.04
CA PHE A 17 3.25 2.12 -4.47
C PHE A 17 3.10 3.63 -4.28
N LEU A 18 1.96 4.19 -4.66
CA LEU A 18 1.62 5.58 -4.36
C LEU A 18 1.61 5.86 -2.86
N HIS A 19 1.10 4.93 -2.05
CA HIS A 19 1.08 5.08 -0.60
C HIS A 19 2.50 5.20 -0.02
N VAL A 20 3.45 4.40 -0.50
CA VAL A 20 4.87 4.51 -0.10
C VAL A 20 5.44 5.86 -0.49
N ILE A 21 5.23 6.31 -1.74
CA ILE A 21 5.69 7.63 -2.19
C ILE A 21 5.13 8.73 -1.30
N PHE A 22 3.81 8.73 -1.05
CA PHE A 22 3.17 9.75 -0.22
C PHE A 22 3.59 9.67 1.24
N SER A 23 3.98 8.50 1.75
CA SER A 23 4.49 8.35 3.11
C SER A 23 5.84 9.06 3.32
N TRP A 24 6.64 9.22 2.25
CA TRP A 24 7.90 9.96 2.28
C TRP A 24 7.72 11.46 2.03
N VAL A 25 6.50 11.91 1.73
CA VAL A 25 6.15 13.32 1.55
C VAL A 25 5.38 13.77 2.80
N PRO A 26 6.06 14.25 3.87
CA PRO A 26 5.40 14.60 5.11
C PRO A 26 4.43 15.80 5.00
N ARG A 27 4.57 16.64 3.97
CA ARG A 27 3.70 17.81 3.71
C ARG A 27 3.32 17.89 2.22
N PRO A 28 2.35 17.10 1.78
CA PRO A 28 1.87 17.17 0.41
C PRO A 28 1.12 18.50 0.17
N PRO A 29 1.25 19.13 -1.02
CA PRO A 29 0.54 20.37 -1.33
C PRO A 29 -0.99 20.17 -1.37
N GLU A 30 -1.73 21.25 -1.07
CA GLU A 30 -3.20 21.26 -0.97
C GLU A 30 -3.94 20.54 -2.13
N PRO A 31 -3.57 20.75 -3.41
CA PRO A 31 -4.28 20.14 -4.53
C PRO A 31 -4.19 18.59 -4.57
N ILE A 32 -3.16 18.00 -3.97
CA ILE A 32 -2.96 16.55 -3.99
C ILE A 32 -3.44 15.85 -2.71
N LEU A 33 -3.81 16.60 -1.67
CA LEU A 33 -4.34 16.05 -0.41
C LEU A 33 -5.50 15.05 -0.62
N PRO A 34 -6.49 15.30 -1.50
CA PRO A 34 -7.57 14.34 -1.74
C PRO A 34 -7.06 12.99 -2.26
N VAL A 35 -6.04 13.01 -3.12
CA VAL A 35 -5.43 11.79 -3.68
C VAL A 35 -4.66 11.05 -2.60
N VAL A 36 -3.88 11.76 -1.78
CA VAL A 36 -3.15 11.16 -0.65
C VAL A 36 -4.10 10.49 0.33
N HIS A 37 -5.22 11.16 0.66
CA HIS A 37 -6.25 10.62 1.56
C HIS A 37 -6.97 9.42 0.93
N GLY A 38 -7.31 9.48 -0.37
CA GLY A 38 -7.93 8.37 -1.09
C GLY A 38 -7.02 7.13 -1.11
N VAL A 39 -5.75 7.30 -1.44
CA VAL A 39 -4.76 6.22 -1.41
C VAL A 39 -4.62 5.65 0.00
N ARG A 40 -4.54 6.52 1.02
CA ARG A 40 -4.49 6.06 2.41
C ARG A 40 -5.74 5.25 2.78
N ALA A 41 -6.93 5.73 2.46
CA ALA A 41 -8.19 5.05 2.76
C ALA A 41 -8.30 3.66 2.11
N LEU A 42 -7.66 3.43 0.96
CA LEU A 42 -7.60 2.12 0.31
C LEU A 42 -6.59 1.16 0.94
N VAL A 43 -5.55 1.68 1.57
CA VAL A 43 -4.49 0.88 2.20
C VAL A 43 -4.78 0.60 3.67
N GLU A 44 -5.33 1.56 4.40
CA GLU A 44 -5.60 1.48 5.84
C GLU A 44 -6.46 0.28 6.29
N PRO A 45 -7.55 -0.13 5.62
CA PRO A 45 -8.35 -1.28 6.06
C PRO A 45 -7.55 -2.59 6.03
N LEU A 46 -6.57 -2.70 5.12
CA LEU A 46 -5.70 -3.86 5.02
C LEU A 46 -4.45 -3.73 5.91
N ALA A 47 -3.87 -2.53 6.03
CA ALA A 47 -2.68 -2.29 6.84
C ALA A 47 -2.98 -2.22 8.35
N ALA A 48 -4.12 -1.66 8.77
CA ALA A 48 -4.49 -1.49 10.18
C ALA A 48 -4.49 -2.78 11.01
N PRO A 49 -5.07 -3.92 10.54
CA PRO A 49 -4.98 -5.17 11.28
C PRO A 49 -3.54 -5.71 11.35
N LEU A 50 -2.73 -5.54 10.29
CA LEU A 50 -1.32 -5.95 10.29
C LEU A 50 -0.46 -5.12 11.25
N ARG A 51 -0.76 -3.82 11.43
CA ARG A 51 -0.05 -2.97 12.40
C ARG A 51 -0.27 -3.39 13.85
N ARG A 52 -1.33 -4.15 14.14
CA ARG A 52 -1.58 -4.70 15.48
C ARG A 52 -0.68 -5.88 15.79
N THR A 53 -0.25 -6.64 14.78
CA THR A 53 0.63 -7.79 14.94
C THR A 53 2.10 -7.44 14.73
N ILE A 54 2.39 -6.50 13.84
CA ILE A 54 3.75 -6.06 13.50
C ILE A 54 3.87 -4.58 13.84
N PRO A 55 4.55 -4.21 14.95
CA PRO A 55 4.73 -2.81 15.30
C PRO A 55 5.54 -2.09 14.21
N PRO A 56 5.19 -0.83 13.87
CA PRO A 56 5.89 -0.06 12.87
C PRO A 56 7.34 0.23 13.32
N LEU A 57 8.31 -0.04 12.45
CA LEU A 57 9.71 0.28 12.72
C LEU A 57 9.96 1.74 12.32
N ARG A 58 10.19 2.61 13.30
CA ARG A 58 10.61 3.99 13.03
C ARG A 58 12.13 4.03 12.95
N LEU A 59 12.69 4.27 11.76
CA LEU A 59 14.13 4.45 11.54
C LEU A 59 14.41 5.90 11.17
N GLY A 60 15.11 6.64 12.05
CA GLY A 60 15.62 7.98 11.73
C GLY A 60 14.56 9.01 11.33
N GLY A 61 13.38 9.00 11.96
CA GLY A 61 12.28 9.90 11.64
C GLY A 61 11.39 9.45 10.47
N ILE A 62 11.78 8.40 9.74
CA ILE A 62 10.95 7.76 8.72
C ILE A 62 10.28 6.54 9.35
N GLY A 63 8.94 6.53 9.38
CA GLY A 63 8.17 5.36 9.78
C GLY A 63 8.22 4.32 8.67
N LEU A 64 9.03 3.27 8.85
CA LEU A 64 9.09 2.13 7.95
C LEU A 64 7.98 1.15 8.37
N ASP A 65 6.86 1.26 7.66
CA ASP A 65 5.70 0.45 7.94
C ASP A 65 5.86 -0.93 7.30
N LEU A 66 6.28 -1.90 8.12
CA LEU A 66 6.41 -3.30 7.72
C LEU A 66 5.10 -3.89 7.18
N SER A 67 3.94 -3.36 7.57
CA SER A 67 2.65 -3.84 7.05
C SER A 67 2.52 -3.60 5.54
N ILE A 68 3.07 -2.49 5.03
CA ILE A 68 3.04 -2.19 3.58
C ILE A 68 3.89 -3.20 2.81
N ILE A 69 5.07 -3.54 3.34
CA ILE A 69 5.96 -4.54 2.71
C ILE A 69 5.27 -5.90 2.65
N VAL A 70 4.61 -6.31 3.73
CA VAL A 70 3.84 -7.56 3.76
C VAL A 70 2.69 -7.53 2.75
N LEU A 71 1.97 -6.40 2.61
CA LEU A 71 0.91 -6.25 1.62
C LEU A 71 1.44 -6.35 0.18
N PHE A 72 2.57 -5.71 -0.12
CA PHE A 72 3.23 -5.86 -1.42
C PHE A 72 3.58 -7.31 -1.73
N LEU A 73 4.17 -8.01 -0.77
CA LEU A 73 4.56 -9.42 -0.93
C LEU A 73 3.34 -10.32 -1.15
N ALA A 74 2.27 -10.10 -0.38
CA ALA A 74 1.02 -10.86 -0.52
C ALA A 74 0.41 -10.72 -1.91
N ILE A 75 0.34 -9.48 -2.43
CA ILE A 75 -0.20 -9.23 -3.78
C ILE A 75 0.69 -9.82 -4.86
N TRP A 76 2.01 -9.71 -4.71
CA TRP A 76 2.95 -10.28 -5.67
C TRP A 76 2.80 -11.81 -5.77
N ILE A 77 2.66 -12.49 -4.62
CA ILE A 77 2.39 -13.94 -4.59
C ILE A 77 1.05 -14.26 -5.24
N LEU A 78 -0.01 -13.50 -4.93
CA LEU A 78 -1.34 -13.65 -5.54
C LEU A 78 -1.28 -13.47 -7.07
N GLN A 79 -0.54 -12.49 -7.56
CA GLN A 79 -0.34 -12.27 -9.00
C GLN A 79 0.38 -13.45 -9.65
N ILE A 80 1.47 -13.96 -9.07
CA ILE A 80 2.17 -15.12 -9.62
C ILE A 80 1.29 -16.38 -9.64
N ALA A 81 0.45 -16.56 -8.61
CA ALA A 81 -0.42 -17.72 -8.50
C ALA A 81 -1.62 -17.67 -9.45
N LEU A 82 -2.23 -16.48 -9.63
CA LEU A 82 -3.51 -16.30 -10.33
C LEU A 82 -3.37 -15.72 -11.74
N CYS A 83 -2.29 -15.01 -12.02
CA CYS A 83 -1.99 -14.32 -13.28
C CYS A 83 -0.78 -14.94 -13.98
N ARG A 84 -0.83 -16.25 -14.16
CA ARG A 84 0.09 -16.96 -15.05
C ARG A 84 -0.32 -16.87 -16.49
#